data_AF-A0A4P9YWJ9-F1
#
_entry.id   AF-A0A4P9YWJ9-F1
#
_cell.length_a   1.000
_cell.length_b   1.000
_cell.length_c   1.000
_cell.angle_alpha   90.00
_cell.angle_beta   90.00
_cell.angle_gamma   90.00
#
_symmetry.space_group_name_H-M   'P 1'
#
loop_
_entity.id
_entity.type
_entity.pdbx_description
1 polymer ?
#
loop_
_entity_poly.entity_id
_entity_poly.type
_entity_poly.pdbx_seq_one_letter_code
_entity_poly.pdbx_strand_id
1 'polypeptide(L)'
;MATQASKPPARSLAEWQNEVISRILQVTLSEEKAQRRPEYTLLAALQAELQEEPDMPKPPTIQLAILDRVLVARLSMPPEELAPGTPTILFDYLLACWHRCAEIATGLRQRAKTFTPDVLEERLKVVAQVRELVVSYAGIILQMPDMFPQSGSVDNLGPGMLVPRLIDEDSSLPDEFLADLVKRFESDGLEEILYPLFVGLAAKAREQTILTDYSSPLRVFMRLAEHKTLLGMLHRLPNWNPAGMPARTIELATLLGPFFRLSAFPTDVAELANAYFKNAYSQPTGDFVGRINSLRGVIQNYRYTLVELTNDLVRVNVDSRQATLRYMARVAESNHKRARMHVDPRTVSTDGFMANLLFVLMALCEPFMDVKYSKIDRIDRDYYRHPSSLLNIDEETKINASKEETDAFFGETLPARNEPNFISHCFYLTAAFTHYTLHRCFSVYEKFARTITDMYQRVEQLKERANMASDAELDQITAHKFTLDAALMDPSAIQRQLRFASLMMTWLLRLVDPRHAYPHDAIT
;
A
#
# COMPACT_ATOMS: atom_id res chain seq x y z
N MET A 1 41.71 14.03 -35.48
CA MET A 1 40.61 13.06 -35.34
C MET A 1 39.57 13.38 -36.42
N ALA A 2 39.46 12.55 -37.45
CA ALA A 2 38.49 12.75 -38.52
C ALA A 2 37.07 12.53 -37.97
N THR A 3 36.23 13.54 -38.08
CA THR A 3 34.78 13.45 -37.87
C THR A 3 34.22 12.46 -38.88
N GLN A 4 33.82 11.27 -38.42
CA GLN A 4 33.05 10.33 -39.25
C GLN A 4 31.77 11.02 -39.68
N ALA A 5 31.68 11.37 -40.96
CA ALA A 5 30.48 11.96 -41.56
C ALA A 5 29.32 10.96 -41.46
N SER A 6 28.18 11.41 -40.93
CA SER A 6 26.92 10.65 -40.89
C SER A 6 26.51 10.28 -42.32
N LYS A 7 26.45 8.98 -42.63
CA LYS A 7 25.97 8.51 -43.93
C LYS A 7 24.43 8.60 -44.00
N PRO A 8 23.85 8.96 -45.16
CA PRO A 8 22.40 8.88 -45.34
C PRO A 8 21.90 7.45 -45.12
N PRO A 9 20.67 7.27 -44.59
CA PRO A 9 20.17 5.96 -44.21
C PRO A 9 20.03 5.03 -45.42
N ALA A 10 20.47 3.77 -45.28
CA ALA A 10 20.42 2.77 -46.35
C ALA A 10 19.01 2.26 -46.69
N ARG A 11 18.00 2.61 -45.88
CA ARG A 11 16.58 2.24 -46.06
C ARG A 11 15.72 3.49 -45.99
N SER A 12 14.68 3.53 -46.82
CA SER A 12 13.65 4.57 -46.71
C SER A 12 12.92 4.48 -45.36
N LEU A 13 12.25 5.57 -44.96
CA LEU A 13 11.49 5.58 -43.71
C LEU A 13 10.35 4.54 -43.73
N ALA A 14 9.64 4.40 -44.85
CA ALA A 14 8.54 3.46 -45.00
C ALA A 14 9.00 1.99 -44.85
N GLU A 15 10.11 1.62 -45.49
CA GLU A 15 10.69 0.27 -45.35
C GLU A 15 11.14 0.01 -43.91
N TRP A 16 11.74 1.02 -43.27
CA TRP A 16 12.18 0.92 -41.88
C TRP A 16 11.00 0.80 -40.91
N GLN A 17 9.92 1.57 -41.12
CA GLN A 17 8.68 1.45 -40.34
C GLN A 17 8.09 0.05 -40.47
N ASN A 18 8.00 -0.48 -41.69
CA ASN A 18 7.47 -1.81 -41.93
C ASN A 18 8.24 -2.88 -41.16
N GLU A 19 9.57 -2.83 -41.19
CA GLU A 19 10.41 -3.76 -40.45
C GLU A 19 10.29 -3.61 -38.92
N VAL A 20 10.35 -2.37 -38.42
CA VAL A 20 10.38 -2.09 -36.98
C VAL A 20 9.03 -2.35 -36.33
N ILE A 21 7.93 -1.90 -36.94
CA ILE A 21 6.59 -2.14 -36.42
C ILE A 21 6.26 -3.63 -36.50
N SER A 22 6.59 -4.30 -37.62
CA SER A 22 6.48 -5.77 -37.70
C SER A 22 7.20 -6.44 -36.54
N ARG A 23 8.44 -6.01 -36.24
CA ARG A 23 9.26 -6.60 -35.18
C ARG A 23 8.70 -6.34 -33.79
N ILE A 24 8.19 -5.14 -33.54
CA ILE A 24 7.59 -4.76 -32.24
C ILE A 24 6.32 -5.58 -31.99
N LEU A 25 5.45 -5.68 -32.99
CA LEU A 25 4.17 -6.38 -32.86
C LEU A 25 4.27 -7.89 -33.16
N GLN A 26 5.41 -8.36 -33.68
CA GLN A 26 5.56 -9.73 -34.18
C GLN A 26 4.45 -10.11 -35.19
N VAL A 27 4.16 -9.20 -36.11
CA VAL A 27 3.16 -9.40 -37.18
C VAL A 27 3.73 -9.08 -38.55
N THR A 28 3.09 -9.59 -39.60
CA THR A 28 3.47 -9.35 -41.00
C THR A 28 2.27 -9.34 -41.92
N LEU A 29 2.35 -8.55 -43.00
CA LEU A 29 1.41 -8.56 -44.14
C LEU A 29 1.97 -9.35 -45.35
N SER A 30 3.09 -10.05 -45.16
CA SER A 30 3.75 -10.85 -46.20
C SER A 30 3.76 -12.32 -45.82
N GLU A 31 3.10 -13.14 -46.64
CA GLU A 31 3.10 -14.60 -46.52
C GLU A 31 4.51 -15.19 -46.56
N GLU A 32 5.35 -14.72 -47.48
CA GLU A 32 6.74 -15.17 -47.61
C GLU A 32 7.54 -14.91 -46.34
N LYS A 33 7.32 -13.75 -45.69
CA LYS A 33 7.99 -13.43 -44.42
C LYS A 33 7.48 -14.30 -43.27
N ALA A 34 6.17 -14.56 -43.20
CA ALA A 34 5.59 -15.46 -42.19
C ALA A 34 6.14 -16.89 -42.31
N GLN A 35 6.30 -17.40 -43.54
CA GLN A 35 6.88 -18.72 -43.79
C GLN A 35 8.36 -18.80 -43.40
N ARG A 36 9.15 -17.73 -43.66
CA ARG A 36 10.58 -17.69 -43.31
C ARG A 36 10.84 -17.42 -41.83
N ARG A 37 9.93 -16.74 -41.15
CA ARG A 37 10.08 -16.24 -39.78
C ARG A 37 8.83 -16.62 -38.99
N PRO A 38 8.77 -17.86 -38.46
CA PRO A 38 7.57 -18.41 -37.85
C PRO A 38 7.14 -17.67 -36.58
N GLU A 39 7.97 -16.78 -36.03
CA GLU A 39 7.60 -15.91 -34.92
C GLU A 39 6.65 -14.76 -35.30
N TYR A 40 6.45 -14.50 -36.60
CA TYR A 40 5.55 -13.44 -37.07
C TYR A 40 4.17 -14.02 -37.39
N THR A 41 3.13 -13.44 -36.79
CA THR A 41 1.74 -13.75 -37.11
C THR A 41 1.33 -13.05 -38.42
N LEU A 42 0.80 -13.81 -39.37
CA LEU A 42 0.32 -13.27 -40.65
C LEU A 42 -1.08 -12.66 -40.46
N LEU A 43 -1.24 -11.39 -40.80
CA LEU A 43 -2.54 -10.71 -40.78
C LEU A 43 -3.22 -10.83 -42.15
N ALA A 44 -3.60 -12.05 -42.53
CA ALA A 44 -4.09 -12.36 -43.90
C ALA A 44 -5.36 -11.57 -44.28
N ALA A 45 -6.32 -11.44 -43.35
CA ALA A 45 -7.56 -10.70 -43.59
C ALA A 45 -7.28 -9.20 -43.84
N LEU A 46 -6.45 -8.58 -43.00
CA LEU A 46 -6.05 -7.18 -43.17
C LEU A 46 -5.21 -6.98 -44.44
N GLN A 47 -4.35 -7.94 -44.79
CA GLN A 47 -3.58 -7.90 -46.04
C GLN A 47 -4.51 -7.86 -47.26
N ALA A 48 -5.54 -8.71 -47.29
CA ALA A 48 -6.50 -8.75 -48.39
C ALA A 48 -7.28 -7.44 -48.49
N GLU A 49 -7.77 -6.91 -47.37
CA GLU A 49 -8.47 -5.61 -47.29
C GLU A 49 -7.61 -4.47 -47.85
N LEU A 50 -6.35 -4.37 -47.42
CA LEU A 50 -5.43 -3.31 -47.87
C LEU A 50 -5.01 -3.43 -49.34
N GLN A 51 -5.10 -4.61 -49.94
CA GLN A 51 -4.79 -4.80 -51.37
C GLN A 51 -5.89 -4.27 -52.30
N GLU A 52 -7.13 -4.25 -51.81
CA GLU A 52 -8.30 -3.74 -52.52
C GLU A 52 -8.38 -2.21 -52.47
N GLU A 53 -7.74 -1.56 -51.49
CA GLU A 53 -7.69 -0.10 -51.37
C GLU A 53 -6.86 0.56 -52.49
N PRO A 54 -7.40 1.57 -53.20
CA PRO A 54 -6.74 2.17 -54.36
C PRO A 54 -5.50 3.00 -54.00
N ASP A 55 -5.45 3.59 -52.81
CA ASP A 55 -4.39 4.51 -52.38
C ASP A 55 -3.26 3.80 -51.58
N MET A 56 -3.34 2.48 -51.43
CA MET A 56 -2.35 1.71 -50.68
C MET A 56 -1.23 1.13 -51.57
N PRO A 57 0.03 1.08 -51.07
CA PRO A 57 1.12 0.46 -51.79
C PRO A 57 0.84 -1.03 -52.04
N LYS A 58 1.28 -1.54 -53.21
CA LYS A 58 1.15 -2.95 -53.60
C LYS A 58 2.56 -3.54 -53.77
N PRO A 59 3.05 -4.39 -52.86
CA PRO A 59 2.37 -4.97 -51.69
C PRO A 59 2.18 -3.98 -50.52
N PRO A 60 1.16 -4.18 -49.66
CA PRO A 60 0.91 -3.30 -48.51
C PRO A 60 2.06 -3.40 -47.50
N THR A 61 2.39 -2.27 -46.88
CA THR A 61 3.48 -2.16 -45.89
C THR A 61 2.95 -1.60 -44.59
N ILE A 62 3.49 -2.09 -43.48
CA ILE A 62 3.10 -1.62 -42.14
C ILE A 62 3.75 -0.26 -41.88
N GLN A 63 2.91 0.76 -41.70
CA GLN A 63 3.32 2.13 -41.41
C GLN A 63 2.45 2.70 -40.28
N LEU A 64 2.89 3.80 -39.68
CA LEU A 64 2.14 4.47 -38.59
C LEU A 64 0.69 4.78 -38.97
N ALA A 65 0.43 5.14 -40.23
CA ALA A 65 -0.91 5.48 -40.73
C ALA A 65 -1.94 4.35 -40.57
N ILE A 66 -1.49 3.09 -40.55
CA ILE A 66 -2.35 1.91 -40.39
C ILE A 66 -2.07 1.15 -39.08
N LEU A 67 -1.29 1.74 -38.17
CA LEU A 67 -0.83 1.07 -36.96
C LEU A 67 -1.99 0.56 -36.09
N ASP A 68 -3.04 1.37 -35.94
CA ASP A 68 -4.22 1.00 -35.17
C ASP A 68 -4.95 -0.21 -35.80
N ARG A 69 -5.19 -0.19 -37.11
CA ARG A 69 -5.77 -1.32 -37.85
C ARG A 69 -4.94 -2.59 -37.70
N VAL A 70 -3.61 -2.47 -37.76
CA VAL A 70 -2.68 -3.60 -37.58
C VAL A 70 -2.76 -4.18 -36.17
N LEU A 71 -2.81 -3.32 -35.15
CA LEU A 71 -2.90 -3.77 -33.76
C LEU A 71 -4.26 -4.40 -33.47
N VAL A 72 -5.37 -3.77 -33.89
CA VAL A 72 -6.73 -4.33 -33.76
C VAL A 72 -6.86 -5.66 -34.48
N ALA A 73 -6.36 -5.77 -35.71
CA ALA A 73 -6.38 -7.02 -36.45
C ALA A 73 -5.66 -8.13 -35.67
N ARG A 74 -4.49 -7.83 -35.09
CA ARG A 74 -3.75 -8.78 -34.28
C ARG A 74 -4.49 -9.15 -32.99
N LEU A 75 -5.04 -8.18 -32.26
CA LEU A 75 -5.76 -8.44 -31.00
C LEU A 75 -7.06 -9.22 -31.24
N SER A 76 -7.69 -9.07 -32.41
CA SER A 76 -8.93 -9.76 -32.78
C SER A 76 -8.73 -11.21 -33.25
N MET A 77 -7.48 -11.65 -33.43
CA MET A 77 -7.20 -13.03 -33.86
C MET A 77 -7.43 -14.03 -32.74
N PRO A 78 -8.08 -15.17 -33.04
CA PRO A 78 -8.28 -16.22 -32.06
C PRO A 78 -6.94 -16.90 -31.72
N PRO A 79 -6.76 -17.41 -30.48
CA PRO A 79 -5.51 -18.01 -30.02
C PRO A 79 -4.96 -19.13 -30.92
N GLU A 80 -5.84 -19.86 -31.61
CA GLU A 80 -5.50 -20.98 -32.50
C GLU A 80 -4.80 -20.54 -33.78
N GLU A 81 -4.96 -19.29 -34.19
CA GLU A 81 -4.37 -18.72 -35.40
C GLU A 81 -3.04 -17.99 -35.14
N LEU A 82 -2.58 -17.98 -33.89
CA LEU A 82 -1.37 -17.27 -33.50
C LEU A 82 -0.10 -18.06 -33.86
N ALA A 83 0.97 -17.32 -34.15
CA ALA A 83 2.29 -17.89 -34.33
C ALA A 83 2.75 -18.67 -33.07
N PRO A 84 3.51 -19.77 -33.20
CA PRO A 84 4.01 -20.53 -32.06
C PRO A 84 4.81 -19.67 -31.07
N GLY A 85 4.56 -19.84 -29.76
CA GLY A 85 5.24 -19.09 -28.71
C GLY A 85 4.69 -17.67 -28.48
N THR A 86 3.66 -17.26 -29.21
CA THR A 86 2.98 -15.99 -28.96
C THR A 86 2.13 -16.06 -27.69
N PRO A 87 2.21 -15.07 -26.77
CA PRO A 87 1.36 -15.05 -25.59
C PRO A 87 -0.13 -15.03 -25.97
N THR A 88 -0.91 -15.90 -25.35
CA THR A 88 -2.36 -16.02 -25.56
C THR A 88 -3.19 -15.09 -24.67
N ILE A 89 -2.59 -14.59 -23.59
CA ILE A 89 -3.11 -13.48 -22.79
C ILE A 89 -2.65 -12.19 -23.45
N LEU A 90 -3.59 -11.31 -23.79
CA LEU A 90 -3.29 -10.13 -24.60
C LEU A 90 -2.44 -9.11 -23.84
N PHE A 91 -2.63 -8.99 -22.52
CA PHE A 91 -1.79 -8.13 -21.70
C PHE A 91 -0.31 -8.53 -21.76
N ASP A 92 0.00 -9.83 -21.69
CA ASP A 92 1.37 -10.33 -21.77
C ASP A 92 1.98 -10.08 -23.16
N TYR A 93 1.18 -10.24 -24.22
CA TYR A 93 1.58 -9.89 -25.58
C TYR A 93 1.90 -8.39 -25.71
N LEU A 94 1.05 -7.51 -25.17
CA LEU A 94 1.24 -6.07 -25.22
C LEU A 94 2.43 -5.60 -24.37
N LEU A 95 2.62 -6.21 -23.20
CA LEU A 95 3.80 -5.97 -22.37
C LEU A 95 5.09 -6.38 -23.12
N ALA A 96 5.08 -7.52 -23.81
CA ALA A 96 6.20 -7.92 -24.65
C ALA A 96 6.44 -6.96 -25.83
N CYS A 97 5.37 -6.41 -26.43
CA CYS A 97 5.49 -5.35 -27.44
C CYS A 97 6.14 -4.09 -26.86
N TRP A 98 5.73 -3.68 -25.66
CA TRP A 98 6.30 -2.53 -24.95
C TRP A 98 7.79 -2.74 -24.65
N HIS A 99 8.20 -3.94 -24.21
CA HIS A 99 9.61 -4.27 -24.01
C HIS A 99 10.41 -4.14 -25.31
N ARG A 100 9.89 -4.66 -26.44
CA ARG A 100 10.52 -4.52 -27.75
C ARG A 100 10.63 -3.05 -28.19
N CYS A 101 9.63 -2.20 -27.89
CA CYS A 101 9.75 -0.75 -28.09
C CYS A 101 10.94 -0.17 -27.29
N ALA A 102 11.06 -0.51 -26.01
CA ALA A 102 12.14 -0.02 -25.14
C ALA A 102 13.53 -0.49 -25.63
N GLU A 103 13.66 -1.75 -26.04
CA GLU A 103 14.88 -2.31 -26.61
C GLU A 103 15.29 -1.59 -27.90
N ILE A 104 14.35 -1.39 -28.83
CA ILE A 104 14.62 -0.74 -30.12
C ILE A 104 14.99 0.74 -29.90
N ALA A 105 14.27 1.46 -29.03
CA ALA A 105 14.59 2.84 -28.70
C ALA A 105 15.99 2.96 -28.08
N THR A 106 16.35 2.05 -27.17
CA THR A 106 17.70 1.98 -26.58
C THR A 106 18.76 1.70 -27.63
N GLY A 107 18.53 0.72 -28.51
CA GLY A 107 19.44 0.39 -29.61
C GLY A 107 19.58 1.50 -30.66
N LEU A 108 18.55 2.35 -30.86
CA LEU A 108 18.65 3.55 -31.69
C LEU A 108 19.54 4.60 -31.03
N ARG A 109 19.35 4.87 -29.73
CA ARG A 109 20.15 5.84 -28.96
C ARG A 109 21.62 5.44 -28.85
N GLN A 110 21.91 4.16 -28.62
CA GLN A 110 23.29 3.64 -28.59
C GLN A 110 24.01 3.85 -29.94
N ARG A 111 23.26 3.77 -31.04
CA ARG A 111 23.76 3.99 -32.40
C ARG A 111 23.53 5.43 -32.89
N ALA A 112 23.30 6.39 -32.00
CA ALA A 112 22.99 7.78 -32.38
C ALA A 112 24.02 8.38 -33.36
N LYS A 113 25.31 8.07 -33.19
CA LYS A 113 26.41 8.53 -34.06
C LYS A 113 26.33 8.02 -35.50
N THR A 114 25.51 7.00 -35.78
CA THR A 114 25.34 6.41 -37.12
C THR A 114 24.25 7.09 -37.94
N PHE A 115 23.45 7.95 -37.33
CA PHE A 115 22.33 8.65 -37.97
C PHE A 115 22.57 10.16 -37.98
N THR A 116 21.91 10.86 -38.89
CA THR A 116 21.71 12.30 -38.72
C THR A 116 20.73 12.54 -37.57
N PRO A 117 20.79 13.70 -36.88
CA PRO A 117 19.87 14.02 -35.77
C PRO A 117 18.40 13.87 -36.16
N ASP A 118 18.00 14.41 -37.32
CA ASP A 118 16.61 14.37 -37.80
C ASP A 118 16.10 12.94 -38.01
N VAL A 119 16.92 12.06 -38.60
CA VAL A 119 16.55 10.66 -38.84
C VAL A 119 16.44 9.90 -37.52
N LEU A 120 17.32 10.18 -36.55
CA LEU A 120 17.23 9.57 -35.22
C LEU A 120 15.96 10.01 -34.50
N GLU A 121 15.64 11.30 -34.52
CA GLU A 121 14.45 11.86 -33.89
C GLU A 121 13.17 11.29 -34.51
N GLU A 122 13.08 11.26 -35.84
CA GLU A 122 11.93 10.71 -36.55
C GLU A 122 11.71 9.22 -36.23
N ARG A 123 12.79 8.42 -36.19
CA ARG A 123 12.72 7.00 -35.83
C ARG A 123 12.33 6.79 -34.37
N LEU A 124 12.84 7.61 -33.46
CA LEU A 124 12.44 7.56 -32.04
C LEU A 124 10.97 7.95 -31.87
N LYS A 125 10.48 8.92 -32.64
CA LYS A 125 9.07 9.34 -32.66
C LYS A 125 8.14 8.20 -33.12
N VAL A 126 8.53 7.45 -34.16
CA VAL A 126 7.77 6.26 -34.59
C VAL A 126 7.66 5.25 -33.46
N VAL A 127 8.78 4.90 -32.81
CA VAL A 127 8.77 3.91 -31.71
C VAL A 127 7.95 4.41 -30.52
N ALA A 128 8.01 5.72 -30.22
CA ALA A 128 7.21 6.33 -29.16
C ALA A 128 5.70 6.21 -29.45
N GLN A 129 5.25 6.49 -30.68
CA GLN A 129 3.85 6.36 -31.06
C GLN A 129 3.36 4.90 -30.99
N VAL A 130 4.20 3.93 -31.37
CA VAL A 130 3.87 2.51 -31.20
C VAL A 130 3.75 2.15 -29.71
N ARG A 131 4.67 2.65 -28.87
CA ARG A 131 4.63 2.46 -27.41
C ARG A 131 3.37 3.06 -26.78
N GLU A 132 2.99 4.28 -27.16
CA GLU A 132 1.77 4.95 -26.69
C GLU A 132 0.50 4.15 -27.04
N LEU A 133 0.41 3.63 -28.27
CA LEU A 133 -0.74 2.84 -28.70
C LEU A 133 -0.79 1.48 -27.98
N VAL A 134 0.35 0.80 -27.82
CA VAL A 134 0.46 -0.46 -27.07
C VAL A 134 0.00 -0.27 -25.62
N VAL A 135 0.44 0.80 -24.95
CA VAL A 135 0.01 1.12 -23.57
C VAL A 135 -1.48 1.42 -23.51
N SER A 136 -2.02 2.13 -24.51
CA SER A 136 -3.45 2.41 -24.60
C SER A 136 -4.26 1.11 -24.70
N TYR A 137 -3.92 0.20 -25.60
CA TYR A 137 -4.63 -1.09 -25.68
C TYR A 137 -4.40 -1.96 -24.44
N ALA A 138 -3.24 -1.88 -23.78
CA ALA A 138 -3.00 -2.63 -22.56
C ALA A 138 -3.95 -2.19 -21.45
N GLY A 139 -4.13 -0.88 -21.24
CA GLY A 139 -5.11 -0.39 -20.26
C GLY A 139 -6.56 -0.66 -20.64
N ILE A 140 -6.90 -0.58 -21.94
CA ILE A 140 -8.24 -0.93 -22.43
C ILE A 140 -8.56 -2.40 -22.14
N ILE A 141 -7.62 -3.32 -22.39
CA ILE A 141 -7.80 -4.76 -22.08
C ILE A 141 -7.88 -5.02 -20.56
N LEU A 142 -7.21 -4.20 -19.74
CA LEU A 142 -7.37 -4.26 -18.30
C LEU A 142 -8.77 -3.80 -17.87
N GLN A 143 -9.35 -2.77 -18.51
CA GLN A 143 -10.71 -2.29 -18.22
C GLN A 143 -11.80 -3.22 -18.78
N MET A 144 -11.61 -3.71 -20.01
CA MET A 144 -12.55 -4.54 -20.77
C MET A 144 -11.86 -5.81 -21.28
N PRO A 145 -11.62 -6.80 -20.40
CA PRO A 145 -10.96 -8.05 -20.80
C PRO A 145 -11.74 -8.90 -21.80
N ASP A 146 -13.02 -8.63 -22.04
CA ASP A 146 -13.85 -9.30 -23.05
C ASP A 146 -13.85 -8.61 -24.42
N MET A 147 -13.15 -7.46 -24.56
CA MET A 147 -13.12 -6.70 -25.82
C MET A 147 -12.53 -7.49 -27.00
N PHE A 148 -11.60 -8.39 -26.74
CA PHE A 148 -10.88 -9.17 -27.75
C PHE A 148 -10.77 -10.65 -27.35
N PRO A 149 -10.67 -11.59 -28.31
CA PRO A 149 -10.48 -13.01 -28.00
C PRO A 149 -9.15 -13.25 -27.28
N GLN A 150 -9.20 -13.89 -26.09
CA GLN A 150 -7.98 -14.25 -25.35
C GLN A 150 -8.16 -15.50 -24.50
N SER A 151 -7.07 -16.24 -24.29
CA SER A 151 -7.10 -17.45 -23.46
C SER A 151 -6.90 -17.06 -21.98
N GLY A 152 -7.93 -17.24 -21.16
CA GLY A 152 -7.83 -17.02 -19.72
C GLY A 152 -9.12 -17.37 -18.98
N SER A 153 -9.00 -17.80 -17.73
CA SER A 153 -10.15 -17.81 -16.81
C SER A 153 -10.49 -16.36 -16.43
N VAL A 154 -11.76 -16.10 -16.09
CA VAL A 154 -12.23 -14.77 -15.64
C VAL A 154 -11.35 -14.21 -14.50
N ASP A 155 -10.86 -15.09 -13.62
CA ASP A 155 -10.01 -14.71 -12.49
C ASP A 155 -8.59 -14.25 -12.87
N ASN A 156 -8.12 -14.58 -14.08
CA ASN A 156 -6.79 -14.23 -14.58
C ASN A 156 -6.81 -13.07 -15.59
N LEU A 157 -7.96 -12.42 -15.76
CA LEU A 157 -8.16 -11.31 -16.69
C LEU A 157 -8.46 -9.99 -15.96
N GLY A 158 -8.32 -8.86 -16.65
CA GLY A 158 -8.53 -7.54 -16.08
C GLY A 158 -7.44 -7.10 -15.09
N PRO A 159 -7.69 -6.11 -14.22
CA PRO A 159 -6.63 -5.48 -13.42
C PRO A 159 -6.13 -6.38 -12.28
N GLY A 160 -6.89 -7.40 -11.89
CA GLY A 160 -6.49 -8.39 -10.89
C GLY A 160 -5.24 -9.17 -11.28
N MET A 161 -4.98 -9.36 -12.58
CA MET A 161 -3.77 -10.05 -13.08
C MET A 161 -2.46 -9.31 -12.75
N LEU A 162 -2.54 -8.01 -12.46
CA LEU A 162 -1.38 -7.18 -12.12
C LEU A 162 -0.83 -7.53 -10.74
N VAL A 163 -1.68 -7.99 -9.81
CA VAL A 163 -1.27 -8.31 -8.43
C VAL A 163 -0.17 -9.39 -8.39
N PRO A 164 -0.36 -10.59 -8.97
CA PRO A 164 0.72 -11.59 -8.99
C PRO A 164 1.95 -11.09 -9.75
N ARG A 165 1.81 -10.31 -10.83
CA ARG A 165 2.94 -9.74 -11.59
C ARG A 165 3.73 -8.66 -10.84
N LEU A 166 3.11 -8.02 -9.85
CA LEU A 166 3.78 -7.04 -9.01
C LEU A 166 4.44 -7.71 -7.80
N ILE A 167 3.85 -8.80 -7.29
CA ILE A 167 4.36 -9.56 -6.15
C ILE A 167 5.51 -10.48 -6.56
N ASP A 168 5.39 -11.18 -7.70
CA ASP A 168 6.39 -12.14 -8.17
C ASP A 168 7.58 -11.39 -8.81
N GLU A 169 8.76 -11.50 -8.20
CA GLU A 169 9.97 -10.81 -8.66
C GLU A 169 10.39 -11.25 -10.07
N ASP A 170 10.18 -12.52 -10.41
CA ASP A 170 10.51 -13.10 -11.73
C ASP A 170 9.58 -12.65 -12.87
N SER A 171 8.40 -12.09 -12.54
CA SER A 171 7.41 -11.61 -13.51
C SER A 171 7.11 -10.12 -13.34
N SER A 172 8.10 -9.36 -12.84
CA SER A 172 7.92 -7.98 -12.42
C SER A 172 7.44 -7.06 -13.55
N LEU A 173 6.26 -6.48 -13.37
CA LEU A 173 5.78 -5.38 -14.21
C LEU A 173 6.78 -4.22 -14.15
N PRO A 174 7.32 -3.69 -15.26
CA PRO A 174 8.33 -2.61 -15.22
C PRO A 174 7.78 -1.27 -14.68
N ASP A 175 8.56 -0.53 -13.90
CA ASP A 175 8.16 0.80 -13.38
C ASP A 175 7.86 1.79 -14.50
N GLU A 176 8.64 1.77 -15.57
CA GLU A 176 8.40 2.63 -16.73
C GLU A 176 7.07 2.30 -17.45
N PHE A 177 6.69 1.02 -17.48
CA PHE A 177 5.40 0.62 -18.07
C PHE A 177 4.25 1.13 -17.20
N LEU A 178 4.37 0.97 -15.88
CA LEU A 178 3.39 1.49 -14.94
C LEU A 178 3.28 3.03 -15.06
N ALA A 179 4.41 3.74 -15.16
CA ALA A 179 4.42 5.18 -15.37
C ALA A 179 3.70 5.59 -16.67
N ASP A 180 3.96 4.89 -17.78
CA ASP A 180 3.27 5.14 -19.06
C ASP A 180 1.76 4.89 -18.94
N LEU A 181 1.37 3.79 -18.29
CA LEU A 181 -0.04 3.42 -18.07
C LEU A 181 -0.77 4.47 -17.23
N VAL A 182 -0.18 4.88 -16.11
CA VAL A 182 -0.75 5.93 -15.24
C VAL A 182 -0.91 7.23 -16.00
N LYS A 183 0.12 7.66 -16.74
CA LYS A 183 0.07 8.88 -17.52
C LYS A 183 -1.01 8.83 -18.60
N ARG A 184 -1.18 7.69 -19.28
CA ARG A 184 -2.17 7.54 -20.35
C ARG A 184 -3.60 7.58 -19.81
N PHE A 185 -3.85 6.98 -18.65
CA PHE A 185 -5.20 6.78 -18.12
C PHE A 185 -5.61 7.80 -17.03
N GLU A 186 -4.74 8.71 -16.62
CA GLU A 186 -4.98 9.68 -15.54
C GLU A 186 -6.34 10.40 -15.61
N SER A 187 -6.82 10.69 -16.82
CA SER A 187 -8.13 11.32 -17.07
C SER A 187 -9.12 10.43 -17.83
N ASP A 188 -8.83 9.14 -17.98
CA ASP A 188 -9.52 8.21 -18.89
C ASP A 188 -9.78 6.85 -18.22
N GLY A 189 -10.35 6.86 -17.01
CA GLY A 189 -10.76 5.63 -16.31
C GLY A 189 -9.65 4.89 -15.56
N LEU A 190 -8.55 5.56 -15.18
CA LEU A 190 -7.49 4.94 -14.35
C LEU A 190 -8.04 4.28 -13.07
N GLU A 191 -9.10 4.84 -12.46
CA GLU A 191 -9.74 4.25 -11.26
C GLU A 191 -10.25 2.83 -11.49
N GLU A 192 -10.69 2.49 -12.72
CA GLU A 192 -11.17 1.15 -13.08
C GLU A 192 -10.03 0.12 -13.10
N ILE A 193 -8.79 0.57 -13.39
CA ILE A 193 -7.59 -0.27 -13.32
C ILE A 193 -7.08 -0.35 -11.88
N LEU A 194 -7.04 0.80 -11.17
CA LEU A 194 -6.46 0.88 -9.84
C LEU A 194 -7.30 0.20 -8.78
N TYR A 195 -8.62 0.37 -8.83
CA TYR A 195 -9.48 -0.14 -7.77
C TYR A 195 -9.33 -1.66 -7.60
N PRO A 196 -9.44 -2.50 -8.64
CA PRO A 196 -9.28 -3.95 -8.49
C PRO A 196 -7.84 -4.35 -8.14
N LEU A 197 -6.82 -3.62 -8.64
CA LEU A 197 -5.42 -3.83 -8.27
C LEU A 197 -5.22 -3.69 -6.76
N PHE A 198 -5.66 -2.56 -6.18
CA PHE A 198 -5.51 -2.29 -4.75
C PHE A 198 -6.41 -3.17 -3.89
N VAL A 199 -7.60 -3.53 -4.36
CA VAL A 199 -8.46 -4.53 -3.70
C VAL A 199 -7.77 -5.90 -3.64
N GLY A 200 -7.18 -6.35 -4.75
CA GLY A 200 -6.45 -7.62 -4.80
C GLY A 200 -5.19 -7.61 -3.93
N LEU A 201 -4.47 -6.48 -3.89
CA LEU A 201 -3.32 -6.32 -2.99
C LEU A 201 -3.72 -6.34 -1.51
N ALA A 202 -4.81 -5.65 -1.15
CA ALA A 202 -5.37 -5.66 0.20
C ALA A 202 -5.87 -7.07 0.60
N ALA A 203 -6.45 -7.82 -0.35
CA ALA A 203 -6.82 -9.22 -0.12
C ALA A 203 -5.58 -10.09 0.16
N LYS A 204 -4.49 -9.91 -0.62
CA LYS A 204 -3.23 -10.61 -0.37
C LYS A 204 -2.62 -10.27 0.98
N ALA A 205 -2.63 -8.99 1.37
CA ALA A 205 -2.18 -8.56 2.70
C ALA A 205 -3.01 -9.18 3.84
N ARG A 206 -4.33 -9.32 3.64
CA ARG A 206 -5.25 -9.91 4.64
C ARG A 206 -4.95 -11.39 4.94
N GLU A 207 -4.42 -12.12 3.95
CA GLU A 207 -4.02 -13.53 4.08
C GLU A 207 -2.72 -13.70 4.87
N GLN A 208 -1.95 -12.63 5.11
CA GLN A 208 -0.64 -12.71 5.74
C GLN A 208 -0.68 -12.59 7.26
N THR A 209 0.32 -13.20 7.89
CA THR A 209 0.67 -13.01 9.30
C THR A 209 2.17 -12.70 9.39
N ILE A 210 2.66 -12.39 10.59
CA ILE A 210 4.09 -12.18 10.83
C ILE A 210 4.95 -13.43 10.55
N LEU A 211 4.31 -14.60 10.40
CA LEU A 211 4.94 -15.88 10.10
C LEU A 211 4.97 -16.23 8.60
N THR A 212 4.28 -15.46 7.76
CA THR A 212 4.18 -15.68 6.31
C THR A 212 4.83 -14.53 5.54
N ASP A 213 4.62 -14.47 4.22
CA ASP A 213 5.15 -13.37 3.41
C ASP A 213 4.32 -12.08 3.54
N TYR A 214 4.33 -11.49 4.73
CA TYR A 214 3.73 -10.17 5.00
C TYR A 214 4.43 -9.03 4.26
N SER A 215 5.66 -9.26 3.79
CA SER A 215 6.53 -8.21 3.26
C SER A 215 6.16 -7.84 1.82
N SER A 216 5.84 -8.82 0.97
CA SER A 216 5.60 -8.59 -0.44
C SER A 216 4.39 -7.70 -0.73
N PRO A 217 3.20 -7.90 -0.11
CA PRO A 217 2.05 -7.03 -0.36
C PRO A 217 2.33 -5.57 0.04
N LEU A 218 3.00 -5.34 1.18
CA LEU A 218 3.33 -3.98 1.62
C LEU A 218 4.39 -3.34 0.72
N ARG A 219 5.42 -4.09 0.33
CA ARG A 219 6.46 -3.63 -0.60
C ARG A 219 5.89 -3.21 -1.95
N VAL A 220 4.95 -3.98 -2.50
CA VAL A 220 4.23 -3.61 -3.72
C VAL A 220 3.40 -2.34 -3.50
N PHE A 221 2.72 -2.20 -2.36
CA PHE A 221 2.00 -0.95 -2.06
C PHE A 221 2.97 0.22 -2.08
N MET A 222 4.10 0.12 -1.38
CA MET A 222 5.11 1.19 -1.32
C MET A 222 5.60 1.58 -2.72
N ARG A 223 5.91 0.59 -3.55
CA ARG A 223 6.29 0.81 -4.95
C ARG A 223 5.21 1.56 -5.75
N LEU A 224 3.93 1.14 -5.62
CA LEU A 224 2.82 1.85 -6.26
C LEU A 224 2.64 3.28 -5.72
N ALA A 225 2.92 3.49 -4.43
CA ALA A 225 2.80 4.78 -3.75
C ALA A 225 3.85 5.81 -4.24
N GLU A 226 4.97 5.36 -4.83
CA GLU A 226 5.96 6.25 -5.45
C GLU A 226 5.36 7.09 -6.61
N HIS A 227 4.32 6.57 -7.26
CA HIS A 227 3.56 7.31 -8.25
C HIS A 227 2.56 8.25 -7.58
N LYS A 228 2.92 9.53 -7.46
CA LYS A 228 2.08 10.56 -6.81
C LYS A 228 0.65 10.65 -7.34
N THR A 229 0.44 10.44 -8.64
CA THR A 229 -0.90 10.37 -9.23
C THR A 229 -1.71 9.22 -8.63
N LEU A 230 -1.13 8.02 -8.55
CA LEU A 230 -1.79 6.86 -7.93
C LEU A 230 -2.12 7.13 -6.46
N LEU A 231 -1.12 7.55 -5.70
CA LEU A 231 -1.25 7.80 -4.27
C LEU A 231 -2.27 8.91 -3.97
N GLY A 232 -2.28 9.96 -4.79
CA GLY A 232 -3.21 11.08 -4.68
C GLY A 232 -4.66 10.72 -4.99
N MET A 233 -4.92 9.56 -5.59
CA MET A 233 -6.26 9.08 -5.95
C MET A 233 -6.85 8.08 -4.97
N LEU A 234 -6.04 7.45 -4.11
CA LEU A 234 -6.49 6.34 -3.26
C LEU A 234 -7.68 6.70 -2.35
N HIS A 235 -7.76 7.96 -1.90
CA HIS A 235 -8.84 8.43 -1.05
C HIS A 235 -10.21 8.45 -1.74
N ARG A 236 -10.25 8.41 -3.09
CA ARG A 236 -11.47 8.35 -3.89
C ARG A 236 -12.01 6.93 -4.07
N LEU A 237 -11.18 5.92 -3.78
CA LEU A 237 -11.57 4.53 -3.97
C LEU A 237 -12.73 4.15 -3.03
N PRO A 238 -13.75 3.41 -3.51
CA PRO A 238 -14.93 3.04 -2.71
C PRO A 238 -14.60 2.37 -1.37
N ASN A 239 -13.52 1.58 -1.34
CA ASN A 239 -13.07 0.86 -0.15
C ASN A 239 -12.10 1.65 0.74
N TRP A 240 -11.80 2.92 0.45
CA TRP A 240 -10.91 3.74 1.30
C TRP A 240 -11.41 3.82 2.74
N ASN A 241 -12.65 4.28 2.93
CA ASN A 241 -13.28 4.43 4.23
C ASN A 241 -14.84 4.33 4.19
N PRO A 242 -15.44 3.22 3.71
CA PRO A 242 -16.90 3.10 3.56
C PRO A 242 -17.65 3.21 4.89
N ALA A 243 -18.69 4.04 4.99
CA ALA A 243 -19.40 4.35 6.24
C ALA A 243 -20.11 3.13 6.90
N GLY A 244 -20.49 3.26 8.18
CA GLY A 244 -21.38 2.31 8.87
C GLY A 244 -20.81 0.93 9.24
N MET A 245 -19.52 0.68 8.99
CA MET A 245 -18.88 -0.60 9.32
C MET A 245 -18.55 -0.74 10.82
N PRO A 246 -18.74 -1.94 11.41
CA PRO A 246 -18.24 -2.26 12.75
C PRO A 246 -16.72 -2.14 12.85
N ALA A 247 -16.20 -1.83 14.04
CA ALA A 247 -14.77 -1.64 14.30
C ALA A 247 -13.88 -2.81 13.81
N ARG A 248 -14.32 -4.05 14.06
CA ARG A 248 -13.63 -5.27 13.62
C ARG A 248 -13.56 -5.39 12.10
N THR A 249 -14.56 -4.87 11.39
CA THR A 249 -14.62 -4.94 9.93
C THR A 249 -13.72 -3.89 9.28
N ILE A 250 -13.42 -2.78 9.96
CA ILE A 250 -12.57 -1.71 9.43
C ILE A 250 -11.17 -2.24 9.04
N GLU A 251 -10.54 -3.04 9.91
CA GLU A 251 -9.21 -3.62 9.64
C GLU A 251 -9.21 -4.67 8.51
N LEU A 252 -10.38 -5.16 8.08
CA LEU A 252 -10.50 -6.19 7.04
C LEU A 252 -10.95 -5.61 5.70
N ALA A 253 -11.97 -4.76 5.70
CA ALA A 253 -12.69 -4.35 4.49
C ALA A 253 -12.24 -3.01 3.91
N THR A 254 -11.52 -2.19 4.69
CA THR A 254 -10.96 -0.94 4.17
C THR A 254 -9.69 -1.19 3.38
N LEU A 255 -9.31 -0.23 2.53
CA LEU A 255 -8.10 -0.31 1.72
C LEU A 255 -6.84 -0.45 2.59
N LEU A 256 -6.70 0.40 3.61
CA LEU A 256 -5.51 0.42 4.47
C LEU A 256 -5.55 -0.64 5.57
N GLY A 257 -6.75 -1.06 6.00
CA GLY A 257 -6.97 -1.98 7.11
C GLY A 257 -6.02 -3.18 7.14
N PRO A 258 -5.98 -4.01 6.06
CA PRO A 258 -5.15 -5.20 6.00
C PRO A 258 -3.65 -4.95 6.20
N PHE A 259 -3.12 -3.83 5.72
CA PHE A 259 -1.70 -3.47 5.88
C PHE A 259 -1.37 -3.04 7.31
N PHE A 260 -2.33 -2.48 8.05
CA PHE A 260 -2.11 -2.10 9.45
C PHE A 260 -2.34 -3.26 10.43
N ARG A 261 -2.80 -4.43 9.96
CA ARG A 261 -3.23 -5.54 10.83
C ARG A 261 -2.11 -6.47 11.31
N LEU A 262 -0.91 -6.41 10.71
CA LEU A 262 0.20 -7.30 11.09
C LEU A 262 0.44 -7.25 12.61
N SER A 263 0.39 -8.39 13.28
CA SER A 263 0.35 -8.44 14.73
C SER A 263 1.33 -9.45 15.31
N ALA A 264 1.86 -9.10 16.48
CA ALA A 264 2.60 -10.00 17.35
C ALA A 264 1.84 -10.34 18.64
N PHE A 265 0.57 -9.98 18.73
CA PHE A 265 -0.27 -10.36 19.86
C PHE A 265 -0.78 -11.80 19.68
N PRO A 266 -0.70 -12.64 20.71
CA PRO A 266 -1.10 -14.04 20.61
C PRO A 266 -2.61 -14.23 20.37
N THR A 267 -3.43 -13.24 20.72
CA THR A 267 -4.88 -13.23 20.42
C THR A 267 -5.18 -12.96 18.95
N ASP A 268 -4.23 -12.38 18.22
CA ASP A 268 -4.38 -12.03 16.81
C ASP A 268 -3.75 -13.11 15.90
N VAL A 269 -2.66 -13.73 16.35
CA VAL A 269 -1.93 -14.81 15.67
C VAL A 269 -1.66 -15.95 16.66
N ALA A 270 -2.52 -16.97 16.65
CA ALA A 270 -2.50 -18.05 17.65
C ALA A 270 -1.24 -18.92 17.58
N GLU A 271 -0.70 -19.11 16.37
CA GLU A 271 0.46 -19.97 16.10
C GLU A 271 1.79 -19.32 16.52
N LEU A 272 1.80 -18.01 16.75
CA LEU A 272 3.00 -17.21 17.00
C LEU A 272 3.80 -17.69 18.21
N ALA A 273 3.10 -17.97 19.32
CA ALA A 273 3.72 -18.41 20.56
C ALA A 273 4.53 -19.70 20.34
N ASN A 274 3.94 -20.68 19.64
CA ASN A 274 4.61 -21.93 19.33
C ASN A 274 5.71 -21.76 18.28
N ALA A 275 5.55 -20.88 17.30
CA ALA A 275 6.54 -20.64 16.25
C ALA A 275 7.86 -20.06 16.81
N TYR A 276 7.78 -19.08 17.72
CA TYR A 276 8.96 -18.41 18.28
C TYR A 276 9.43 -19.01 19.62
N PHE A 277 8.51 -19.47 20.47
CA PHE A 277 8.79 -19.73 21.88
C PHE A 277 8.39 -21.14 22.33
N LYS A 278 8.44 -22.12 21.42
CA LYS A 278 8.25 -23.53 21.78
C LYS A 278 9.18 -23.95 22.92
N ASN A 279 8.65 -24.75 23.85
CA ASN A 279 9.37 -25.28 25.02
C ASN A 279 9.97 -24.20 25.94
N ALA A 280 9.29 -23.05 26.05
CA ALA A 280 9.80 -21.87 26.77
C ALA A 280 10.05 -22.08 28.27
N TYR A 281 9.31 -22.98 28.91
CA TYR A 281 9.46 -23.32 30.32
C TYR A 281 10.39 -24.53 30.50
N SER A 282 10.20 -25.59 29.70
CA SER A 282 10.95 -26.85 29.83
C SER A 282 12.40 -26.74 29.36
N GLN A 283 12.74 -25.74 28.54
CA GLN A 283 14.11 -25.48 28.07
C GLN A 283 14.56 -24.05 28.42
N PRO A 284 14.77 -23.72 29.71
CA PRO A 284 15.03 -22.35 30.17
C PRO A 284 16.38 -21.78 29.69
N THR A 285 17.29 -22.61 29.18
CA THR A 285 18.56 -22.20 28.58
C THR A 285 18.45 -21.76 27.13
N GLY A 286 17.25 -21.80 26.53
CA GLY A 286 17.02 -21.27 25.19
C GLY A 286 17.27 -19.76 25.11
N ASP A 287 17.76 -19.28 23.96
CA ASP A 287 17.95 -17.85 23.71
C ASP A 287 16.61 -17.13 23.43
N PHE A 288 15.74 -17.08 24.44
CA PHE A 288 14.44 -16.41 24.32
C PHE A 288 14.57 -14.89 24.22
N VAL A 289 15.62 -14.30 24.80
CA VAL A 289 15.90 -12.87 24.67
C VAL A 289 16.22 -12.50 23.22
N GLY A 290 17.08 -13.27 22.56
CA GLY A 290 17.37 -13.10 21.13
C GLY A 290 16.12 -13.24 20.26
N ARG A 291 15.26 -14.22 20.56
CA ARG A 291 13.98 -14.41 19.84
C ARG A 291 12.98 -13.27 20.07
N ILE A 292 12.86 -12.77 21.29
CA ILE A 292 12.04 -11.58 21.61
C ILE A 292 12.55 -10.37 20.82
N ASN A 293 13.87 -10.14 20.80
CA ASN A 293 14.48 -9.03 20.08
C ASN A 293 14.33 -9.17 18.56
N SER A 294 14.43 -10.38 18.03
CA SER A 294 14.16 -10.66 16.61
C SER A 294 12.72 -10.32 16.24
N LEU A 295 11.74 -10.78 17.03
CA LEU A 295 10.33 -10.47 16.81
C LEU A 295 10.04 -8.96 16.90
N ARG A 296 10.64 -8.26 17.87
CA ARG A 296 10.58 -6.79 17.97
C ARG A 296 11.13 -6.09 16.74
N GLY A 297 12.29 -6.53 16.25
CA GLY A 297 12.90 -5.98 15.03
C GLY A 297 12.00 -6.09 13.82
N VAL A 298 11.34 -7.25 13.64
CA VAL A 298 10.36 -7.46 12.55
C VAL A 298 9.20 -6.47 12.65
N ILE A 299 8.56 -6.38 13.83
CA ILE A 299 7.42 -5.47 14.05
C ILE A 299 7.84 -4.02 13.83
N GLN A 300 9.00 -3.63 14.34
CA GLN A 300 9.51 -2.27 14.24
C GLN A 300 9.78 -1.88 12.78
N ASN A 301 10.46 -2.73 12.02
CA ASN A 301 10.71 -2.49 10.59
C ASN A 301 9.40 -2.32 9.82
N TYR A 302 8.43 -3.21 10.05
CA TYR A 302 7.12 -3.12 9.42
C TYR A 302 6.40 -1.81 9.74
N ARG A 303 6.39 -1.42 11.03
CA ARG A 303 5.79 -0.17 11.48
C ARG A 303 6.44 1.07 10.87
N TYR A 304 7.76 1.07 10.66
CA TYR A 304 8.42 2.18 9.97
C TYR A 304 8.02 2.28 8.50
N THR A 305 7.84 1.16 7.80
CA THR A 305 7.27 1.19 6.45
C THR A 305 5.83 1.73 6.46
N LEU A 306 5.02 1.42 7.47
CA LEU A 306 3.68 2.04 7.63
C LEU A 306 3.77 3.54 7.91
N VAL A 307 4.79 4.00 8.65
CA VAL A 307 5.05 5.44 8.88
C VAL A 307 5.40 6.13 7.57
N GLU A 308 6.23 5.51 6.73
CA GLU A 308 6.60 6.04 5.41
C GLU A 308 5.36 6.15 4.51
N LEU A 309 4.60 5.07 4.36
CA LEU A 309 3.34 5.05 3.61
C LEU A 309 2.39 6.17 4.07
N THR A 310 2.21 6.30 5.38
CA THR A 310 1.32 7.31 5.96
C THR A 310 1.85 8.72 5.70
N ASN A 311 3.17 8.94 5.80
CA ASN A 311 3.79 10.22 5.48
C ASN A 311 3.55 10.60 4.03
N ASP A 312 3.67 9.66 3.09
CA ASP A 312 3.44 9.93 1.67
C ASP A 312 1.97 10.29 1.43
N LEU A 313 1.03 9.54 2.04
CA LEU A 313 -0.41 9.83 1.96
C LEU A 313 -0.78 11.23 2.48
N VAL A 314 -0.19 11.67 3.60
CA VAL A 314 -0.49 13.01 4.15
C VAL A 314 0.25 14.14 3.43
N ARG A 315 1.25 13.82 2.60
CA ARG A 315 2.05 14.79 1.85
C ARG A 315 1.63 14.94 0.41
N VAL A 316 1.01 13.92 -0.20
CA VAL A 316 0.72 13.91 -1.64
C VAL A 316 -0.21 15.04 -2.08
N ASN A 317 -1.31 15.27 -1.34
CA ASN A 317 -2.22 16.39 -1.53
C ASN A 317 -3.07 16.63 -0.27
N VAL A 318 -3.85 17.71 -0.26
CA VAL A 318 -4.68 18.11 0.90
C VAL A 318 -5.82 17.11 1.14
N ASP A 319 -6.46 16.62 0.07
CA ASP A 319 -7.61 15.72 0.17
C ASP A 319 -7.21 14.36 0.76
N SER A 320 -6.12 13.76 0.29
CA SER A 320 -5.55 12.53 0.84
C SER A 320 -5.15 12.72 2.31
N ARG A 321 -4.54 13.85 2.68
CA ARG A 321 -4.24 14.15 4.09
C ARG A 321 -5.50 14.15 4.95
N GLN A 322 -6.53 14.90 4.55
CA GLN A 322 -7.78 14.96 5.29
C GLN A 322 -8.45 13.58 5.36
N ALA A 323 -8.45 12.83 4.27
CA ALA A 323 -9.04 11.50 4.19
C ALA A 323 -8.31 10.47 5.08
N THR A 324 -6.97 10.54 5.16
CA THR A 324 -6.17 9.71 6.08
C THR A 324 -6.46 10.04 7.54
N LEU A 325 -6.53 11.33 7.90
CA LEU A 325 -6.87 11.73 9.26
C LEU A 325 -8.29 11.34 9.65
N ARG A 326 -9.27 11.50 8.75
CA ARG A 326 -10.67 11.04 8.95
C ARG A 326 -10.77 9.53 9.09
N TYR A 327 -9.97 8.77 8.34
CA TYR A 327 -9.88 7.31 8.50
C TYR A 327 -9.40 6.94 9.91
N MET A 328 -8.30 7.55 10.38
CA MET A 328 -7.77 7.31 11.72
C MET A 328 -8.77 7.73 12.81
N ALA A 329 -9.41 8.89 12.65
CA ALA A 329 -10.43 9.37 13.57
C ALA A 329 -11.60 8.39 13.72
N ARG A 330 -12.12 7.90 12.60
CA ARG A 330 -13.19 6.90 12.60
C ARG A 330 -12.76 5.59 13.28
N VAL A 331 -11.52 5.16 13.08
CA VAL A 331 -11.00 3.98 13.78
C VAL A 331 -11.05 4.22 15.29
N ALA A 332 -10.63 5.40 15.78
CA ALA A 332 -10.71 5.73 17.20
C ALA A 332 -12.16 5.70 17.73
N GLU A 333 -13.07 6.42 17.07
CA GLU A 333 -14.49 6.52 17.45
C GLU A 333 -15.18 5.15 17.47
N SER A 334 -14.90 4.30 16.48
CA SER A 334 -15.48 2.96 16.39
C SER A 334 -15.00 2.04 17.53
N ASN A 335 -13.88 2.40 18.17
CA ASN A 335 -13.18 1.58 19.16
C ASN A 335 -13.30 2.09 20.61
N HIS A 336 -14.17 3.05 20.90
CA HIS A 336 -14.41 3.53 22.28
C HIS A 336 -14.74 2.40 23.27
N LYS A 337 -15.39 1.31 22.81
CA LYS A 337 -15.70 0.12 23.62
C LYS A 337 -14.45 -0.59 24.18
N ARG A 338 -13.26 -0.34 23.62
CA ARG A 338 -11.99 -0.88 24.14
C ARG A 338 -11.65 -0.36 25.53
N ALA A 339 -12.20 0.78 25.95
CA ALA A 339 -12.01 1.35 27.28
C ALA A 339 -12.89 0.73 28.38
N ARG A 340 -13.84 -0.15 28.02
CA ARG A 340 -14.75 -0.79 29.00
C ARG A 340 -14.02 -1.86 29.81
N MET A 341 -14.46 -2.09 31.06
CA MET A 341 -13.89 -3.15 31.92
C MET A 341 -13.99 -4.56 31.30
N HIS A 342 -15.12 -4.82 30.64
CA HIS A 342 -15.40 -6.04 29.89
C HIS A 342 -15.60 -5.71 28.42
N VAL A 343 -14.61 -6.06 27.60
CA VAL A 343 -14.62 -5.84 26.15
C VAL A 343 -14.94 -7.16 25.46
N ASP A 344 -15.94 -7.17 24.58
CA ASP A 344 -16.13 -8.27 23.63
C ASP A 344 -15.16 -8.09 22.45
N PRO A 345 -14.15 -8.96 22.26
CA PRO A 345 -13.15 -8.83 21.19
C PRO A 345 -13.72 -8.84 19.77
N ARG A 346 -14.97 -9.29 19.59
CA ARG A 346 -15.65 -9.30 18.29
C ARG A 346 -16.22 -7.93 17.92
N THR A 347 -16.38 -7.05 18.90
CA THR A 347 -17.00 -5.72 18.74
C THR A 347 -15.99 -4.59 18.57
N VAL A 348 -14.70 -4.90 18.67
CA VAL A 348 -13.58 -3.95 18.60
C VAL A 348 -12.53 -4.45 17.61
N SER A 349 -11.68 -3.56 17.12
CA SER A 349 -10.51 -3.92 16.32
C SER A 349 -9.47 -4.68 17.15
N THR A 350 -8.58 -5.41 16.47
CA THR A 350 -7.48 -6.17 17.09
C THR A 350 -6.44 -5.29 17.77
N ASP A 351 -5.68 -5.88 18.69
CA ASP A 351 -4.66 -5.16 19.45
C ASP A 351 -3.48 -4.77 18.54
N GLY A 352 -3.08 -5.64 17.61
CA GLY A 352 -2.05 -5.35 16.62
C GLY A 352 -2.41 -4.17 15.71
N PHE A 353 -3.63 -4.15 15.18
CA PHE A 353 -4.12 -3.06 14.33
C PHE A 353 -4.08 -1.70 15.04
N MET A 354 -4.62 -1.66 16.27
CA MET A 354 -4.63 -0.43 17.08
C MET A 354 -3.21 0.01 17.47
N ALA A 355 -2.33 -0.93 17.83
CA ALA A 355 -0.94 -0.65 18.19
C ALA A 355 -0.11 -0.12 17.02
N ASN A 356 -0.32 -0.63 15.80
CA ASN A 356 0.36 -0.13 14.61
C ASN A 356 -0.08 1.29 14.24
N LEU A 357 -1.39 1.59 14.29
CA LEU A 357 -1.89 2.95 14.07
C LEU A 357 -1.39 3.92 15.14
N LEU A 358 -1.38 3.51 16.41
CA LEU A 358 -0.83 4.32 17.50
C LEU A 358 0.66 4.59 17.28
N PHE A 359 1.45 3.60 16.85
CA PHE A 359 2.86 3.81 16.54
C PHE A 359 3.05 4.85 15.43
N VAL A 360 2.24 4.76 14.36
CA VAL A 360 2.27 5.74 13.25
C VAL A 360 1.91 7.14 13.73
N LEU A 361 0.85 7.28 14.52
CA LEU A 361 0.43 8.55 15.10
C LEU A 361 1.49 9.16 16.03
N MET A 362 2.13 8.35 16.87
CA MET A 362 3.27 8.80 17.69
C MET A 362 4.43 9.27 16.82
N ALA A 363 4.75 8.55 15.74
CA ALA A 363 5.81 8.93 14.80
C ALA A 363 5.50 10.26 14.08
N LEU A 364 4.25 10.50 13.69
CA LEU A 364 3.80 11.78 13.14
C LEU A 364 3.90 12.93 14.16
N CYS A 365 3.89 12.62 15.46
CA CYS A 365 4.09 13.62 16.51
C CYS A 365 5.57 13.98 16.75
N GLU A 366 6.52 13.11 16.41
CA GLU A 366 7.93 13.31 16.72
C GLU A 366 8.51 14.66 16.25
N PRO A 367 8.17 15.19 15.05
CA PRO A 367 8.69 16.47 14.58
C PRO A 367 8.30 17.70 15.43
N PHE A 368 7.33 17.56 16.34
CA PHE A 368 6.91 18.62 17.27
C PHE A 368 7.01 18.23 18.75
N MET A 369 7.64 17.08 19.06
CA MET A 369 7.98 16.63 20.41
C MET A 369 9.46 16.88 20.74
N ASP A 370 9.98 18.07 20.42
CA ASP A 370 11.36 18.40 20.74
C ASP A 370 11.56 18.67 22.24
N VAL A 371 12.78 18.47 22.73
CA VAL A 371 13.13 18.57 24.17
C VAL A 371 12.85 19.97 24.74
N LYS A 372 12.83 21.02 23.90
CA LYS A 372 12.55 22.40 24.33
C LYS A 372 11.06 22.76 24.19
N TYR A 373 10.22 21.82 23.76
CA TYR A 373 8.81 22.06 23.49
C TYR A 373 8.58 23.27 22.58
N SER A 374 9.43 23.46 21.58
CA SER A 374 9.48 24.67 20.74
C SER A 374 8.24 24.89 19.87
N LYS A 375 7.43 23.85 19.66
CA LYS A 375 6.21 23.88 18.85
C LYS A 375 4.95 23.58 19.65
N ILE A 376 5.03 23.57 20.98
CA ILE A 376 3.88 23.25 21.83
C ILE A 376 2.72 24.25 21.65
N ASP A 377 3.04 25.50 21.28
CA ASP A 377 2.09 26.56 20.92
C ASP A 377 1.29 26.27 19.65
N ARG A 378 1.74 25.32 18.81
CA ARG A 378 1.03 24.92 17.59
C ARG A 378 -0.11 23.94 17.85
N ILE A 379 -0.14 23.32 19.02
CA ILE A 379 -1.26 22.48 19.44
C ILE A 379 -2.42 23.44 19.76
N ASP A 380 -3.57 23.22 19.12
CA ASP A 380 -4.73 24.07 19.31
C ASP A 380 -5.42 23.75 20.64
N ARG A 381 -5.66 24.76 21.47
CA ARG A 381 -6.35 24.64 22.76
C ARG A 381 -7.86 24.51 22.59
N ASP A 382 -8.40 25.13 21.53
CA ASP A 382 -9.82 25.15 21.26
C ASP A 382 -10.24 24.02 20.30
N TYR A 383 -9.35 23.03 20.04
CA TYR A 383 -9.53 21.96 19.05
C TYR A 383 -10.94 21.37 18.99
N TYR A 384 -11.52 21.00 20.13
CA TYR A 384 -12.84 20.36 20.21
C TYR A 384 -14.02 21.33 19.95
N ARG A 385 -13.78 22.64 19.96
CA ARG A 385 -14.79 23.67 19.63
C ARG A 385 -14.87 23.96 18.13
N HIS A 386 -13.96 23.39 17.34
CA HIS A 386 -14.00 23.52 15.89
C HIS A 386 -15.00 22.54 15.29
N PRO A 387 -15.86 23.01 14.36
CA PRO A 387 -16.76 22.13 13.61
C PRO A 387 -16.02 21.05 12.79
N SER A 388 -14.76 21.31 12.42
CA SER A 388 -13.89 20.38 11.70
C SER A 388 -13.00 19.52 12.61
N SER A 389 -13.24 19.55 13.92
CA SER A 389 -12.61 18.60 14.84
C SER A 389 -13.00 17.17 14.44
N LEU A 390 -12.02 16.28 14.45
CA LEU A 390 -12.22 14.93 13.92
C LEU A 390 -12.76 13.94 14.96
N LEU A 391 -12.82 14.32 16.23
CA LEU A 391 -13.13 13.42 17.33
C LEU A 391 -14.35 13.93 18.07
N ASN A 392 -15.41 13.11 18.11
CA ASN A 392 -16.53 13.35 19.01
C ASN A 392 -16.16 12.97 20.45
N ILE A 393 -16.34 13.90 21.39
CA ILE A 393 -16.10 13.69 22.83
C ILE A 393 -17.36 13.90 23.68
N ASP A 394 -18.55 13.95 23.10
CA ASP A 394 -19.81 14.28 23.80
C ASP A 394 -20.07 13.33 24.98
N GLU A 395 -19.89 12.03 24.74
CA GLU A 395 -20.09 10.95 25.72
C GLU A 395 -18.87 10.75 26.65
N GLU A 396 -17.75 11.45 26.42
CA GLU A 396 -16.53 11.28 27.20
C GLU A 396 -16.61 12.04 28.53
N THR A 397 -16.13 11.43 29.62
CA THR A 397 -16.11 12.08 30.93
C THR A 397 -15.07 13.20 30.95
N LYS A 398 -15.49 14.43 31.28
CA LYS A 398 -14.61 15.59 31.34
C LYS A 398 -13.86 15.64 32.68
N ILE A 399 -12.68 16.27 32.69
CA ILE A 399 -11.77 16.29 33.86
C ILE A 399 -12.42 16.95 35.08
N ASN A 400 -13.08 18.10 34.88
CA ASN A 400 -13.74 18.85 35.94
C ASN A 400 -14.82 19.77 35.35
N ALA A 401 -15.87 19.16 34.79
CA ALA A 401 -17.03 19.87 34.29
C ALA A 401 -18.27 18.97 34.34
N SER A 402 -19.42 19.56 34.68
CA SER A 402 -20.73 18.95 34.50
C SER A 402 -21.11 18.84 33.03
N LYS A 403 -22.16 18.08 32.73
CA LYS A 403 -22.68 17.98 31.37
C LYS A 403 -23.24 19.34 30.92
N GLU A 404 -23.93 20.04 31.79
CA GLU A 404 -24.52 21.35 31.52
C GLU A 404 -23.44 22.39 31.17
N GLU A 405 -22.34 22.44 31.92
CA GLU A 405 -21.19 23.33 31.63
C GLU A 405 -20.51 22.95 30.30
N THR A 406 -20.39 21.66 30.02
CA THR A 406 -19.80 21.13 28.79
C THR A 406 -20.63 21.51 27.57
N ASP A 407 -21.94 21.26 27.62
CA ASP A 407 -22.89 21.56 26.54
C ASP A 407 -22.94 23.06 26.26
N ALA A 408 -22.90 23.90 27.30
CA ALA A 408 -22.83 25.36 27.15
C ALA A 408 -21.52 25.81 26.49
N PHE A 409 -20.38 25.24 26.88
CA PHE A 409 -19.06 25.63 26.34
C PHE A 409 -18.86 25.20 24.88
N PHE A 410 -19.30 23.99 24.52
CA PHE A 410 -19.15 23.46 23.15
C PHE A 410 -20.28 23.88 22.20
N GLY A 411 -21.43 24.34 22.74
CA GLY A 411 -22.51 24.92 21.94
C GLY A 411 -22.12 26.22 21.21
N GLU A 412 -21.13 26.96 21.74
CA GLU A 412 -20.53 28.13 21.08
C GLU A 412 -19.36 27.72 20.18
N THR A 413 -19.68 27.25 18.96
CA THR A 413 -18.67 26.81 17.98
C THR A 413 -17.84 27.97 17.43
N LEU A 414 -16.55 27.74 17.25
CA LEU A 414 -15.66 28.73 16.64
C LEU A 414 -15.94 28.92 15.12
N PRO A 415 -15.63 30.11 14.55
CA PRO A 415 -15.81 30.34 13.13
C PRO A 415 -14.99 29.37 12.27
N ALA A 416 -15.59 28.86 11.19
CA ALA A 416 -14.97 27.87 10.29
C ALA A 416 -13.63 28.32 9.66
N ARG A 417 -13.34 29.62 9.61
CA ARG A 417 -12.06 30.15 9.08
C ARG A 417 -10.81 29.74 9.89
N ASN A 418 -10.99 29.19 11.09
CA ASN A 418 -9.91 28.77 11.98
C ASN A 418 -9.82 27.24 12.02
N GLU A 419 -9.69 26.53 10.90
CA GLU A 419 -9.60 25.07 10.97
C GLU A 419 -8.36 24.60 11.76
N PRO A 420 -8.47 23.51 12.55
CA PRO A 420 -7.32 22.96 13.25
C PRO A 420 -6.20 22.58 12.28
N ASN A 421 -4.97 22.85 12.69
CA ASN A 421 -3.80 22.47 11.91
C ASN A 421 -3.48 20.96 12.03
N PHE A 422 -2.62 20.47 11.14
CA PHE A 422 -2.19 19.06 11.13
C PHE A 422 -1.56 18.61 12.45
N ILE A 423 -0.76 19.46 13.11
CA ILE A 423 -0.13 19.16 14.41
C ILE A 423 -1.21 18.85 15.46
N SER A 424 -2.27 19.66 15.49
CA SER A 424 -3.39 19.50 16.41
C SER A 424 -4.14 18.20 16.14
N HIS A 425 -4.49 17.92 14.87
CA HIS A 425 -5.10 16.65 14.52
C HIS A 425 -4.25 15.45 14.96
N CYS A 426 -2.94 15.45 14.66
CA CYS A 426 -2.04 14.38 15.10
C CYS A 426 -1.99 14.25 16.63
N PHE A 427 -1.88 15.36 17.36
CA PHE A 427 -1.81 15.35 18.82
C PHE A 427 -3.07 14.73 19.45
N TYR A 428 -4.26 15.24 19.09
CA TYR A 428 -5.52 14.76 19.68
C TYR A 428 -5.88 13.33 19.22
N LEU A 429 -5.59 12.96 17.97
CA LEU A 429 -5.72 11.57 17.52
C LEU A 429 -4.78 10.65 18.31
N THR A 430 -3.52 11.04 18.50
CA THR A 430 -2.56 10.24 19.28
C THR A 430 -3.02 10.09 20.73
N ALA A 431 -3.60 11.12 21.34
CA ALA A 431 -4.19 11.05 22.67
C ALA A 431 -5.35 10.03 22.73
N ALA A 432 -6.29 10.08 21.78
CA ALA A 432 -7.40 9.13 21.69
C ALA A 432 -6.91 7.68 21.50
N PHE A 433 -5.99 7.45 20.55
CA PHE A 433 -5.42 6.11 20.32
C PHE A 433 -4.61 5.61 21.50
N THR A 434 -3.89 6.49 22.22
CA THR A 434 -3.16 6.13 23.45
C THR A 434 -4.13 5.53 24.45
N HIS A 435 -5.27 6.18 24.67
CA HIS A 435 -6.30 5.69 25.59
C HIS A 435 -6.91 4.35 25.11
N TYR A 436 -7.46 4.29 23.89
CA TYR A 436 -8.17 3.09 23.42
C TYR A 436 -7.25 1.89 23.12
N THR A 437 -5.95 2.12 22.94
CA THR A 437 -4.97 1.04 22.67
C THR A 437 -4.31 0.58 23.97
N LEU A 438 -3.60 1.47 24.65
CA LEU A 438 -2.67 1.09 25.72
C LEU A 438 -3.40 0.67 26.99
N HIS A 439 -4.48 1.37 27.34
CA HIS A 439 -5.29 0.99 28.50
C HIS A 439 -5.77 -0.47 28.39
N ARG A 440 -6.28 -0.85 27.21
CA ARG A 440 -6.73 -2.21 26.93
C ARG A 440 -5.57 -3.21 26.99
N CYS A 441 -4.49 -2.93 26.24
CA CYS A 441 -3.37 -3.86 26.15
C CYS A 441 -2.70 -4.11 27.51
N PHE A 442 -2.47 -3.06 28.30
CA PHE A 442 -1.89 -3.20 29.63
C PHE A 442 -2.85 -3.87 30.62
N SER A 443 -4.16 -3.59 30.57
CA SER A 443 -5.14 -4.30 31.41
C SER A 443 -5.17 -5.81 31.11
N VAL A 444 -5.08 -6.20 29.83
CA VAL A 444 -4.96 -7.60 29.43
C VAL A 444 -3.65 -8.20 29.91
N TYR A 445 -2.53 -7.49 29.72
CA TYR A 445 -1.22 -7.92 30.17
C TYR A 445 -1.16 -8.14 31.69
N GLU A 446 -1.69 -7.22 32.50
CA GLU A 446 -1.74 -7.36 33.97
C GLU A 446 -2.60 -8.55 34.41
N LYS A 447 -3.76 -8.76 33.78
CA LYS A 447 -4.60 -9.93 34.07
C LYS A 447 -3.86 -11.22 33.72
N PHE A 448 -3.22 -11.25 32.57
CA PHE A 448 -2.43 -12.39 32.11
C PHE A 448 -1.23 -12.67 33.03
N ALA A 449 -0.53 -11.63 33.49
CA ALA A 449 0.58 -11.72 34.43
C ALA A 449 0.18 -12.33 35.78
N ARG A 450 -1.04 -12.07 36.26
CA ARG A 450 -1.58 -12.76 37.45
C ARG A 450 -1.88 -14.23 37.16
N THR A 451 -2.57 -14.50 36.04
CA THR A 451 -2.94 -15.87 35.64
C THR A 451 -1.71 -16.78 35.46
N ILE A 452 -0.62 -16.27 34.91
CA ILE A 452 0.60 -17.07 34.74
C ILE A 452 1.24 -17.43 36.09
N THR A 453 1.27 -16.50 37.06
CA THR A 453 1.75 -16.78 38.42
C THR A 453 0.91 -17.87 39.09
N ASP A 454 -0.41 -17.79 39.00
CA ASP A 454 -1.33 -18.78 39.57
C ASP A 454 -1.17 -20.16 38.92
N MET A 455 -0.99 -20.20 37.59
CA MET A 455 -0.76 -21.42 36.81
C MET A 455 0.57 -22.09 37.21
N TYR A 456 1.66 -21.34 37.34
CA TYR A 456 2.93 -21.89 37.83
C TYR A 456 2.77 -22.52 39.21
N GLN A 457 2.13 -21.81 40.16
CA GLN A 457 1.91 -22.35 41.51
C GLN A 457 1.07 -23.63 41.50
N ARG A 458 0.03 -23.68 40.67
CA ARG A 458 -0.84 -24.87 40.54
C ARG A 458 -0.09 -26.08 39.98
N VAL A 459 0.70 -25.89 38.93
CA VAL A 459 1.43 -27.00 38.31
C VAL A 459 2.52 -27.53 39.24
N GLU A 460 3.25 -26.66 39.94
CA GLU A 460 4.24 -27.09 40.95
C GLU A 460 3.58 -27.92 42.07
N GLN A 461 2.44 -27.47 42.61
CA GLN A 461 1.70 -28.25 43.62
C GLN A 461 1.24 -29.62 43.11
N LEU A 462 0.88 -29.75 41.82
CA LEU A 462 0.47 -31.02 41.22
C LEU A 462 1.66 -31.94 40.95
N LYS A 463 2.82 -31.38 40.58
CA LYS A 463 4.07 -32.13 40.47
C LYS A 463 4.46 -32.74 41.81
N GLU A 464 4.43 -31.94 42.87
CA GLU A 464 4.73 -32.38 44.24
C GLU A 464 3.78 -33.49 44.75
N ARG A 465 2.48 -33.40 44.42
CA ARG A 465 1.47 -34.32 44.96
C ARG A 465 1.32 -35.63 44.20
N ALA A 466 1.54 -35.63 42.89
CA ALA A 466 1.14 -36.77 42.06
C ALA A 466 2.15 -37.18 41.00
N ASN A 467 3.22 -36.42 40.73
CA ASN A 467 4.12 -36.67 39.59
C ASN A 467 3.39 -36.80 38.23
N MET A 468 2.16 -36.26 38.12
CA MET A 468 1.25 -36.43 36.98
C MET A 468 1.10 -35.17 36.10
N ALA A 469 1.75 -34.05 36.45
CA ALA A 469 1.60 -32.81 35.69
C ALA A 469 2.62 -32.72 34.54
N SER A 470 2.13 -32.37 33.35
CA SER A 470 2.94 -32.13 32.16
C SER A 470 3.38 -30.67 32.09
N ASP A 471 4.62 -30.43 31.64
CA ASP A 471 5.15 -29.08 31.38
C ASP A 471 4.47 -28.38 30.20
N ALA A 472 3.65 -29.07 29.40
CA ALA A 472 3.03 -28.53 28.19
C ALA A 472 2.18 -27.28 28.44
N GLU A 473 1.40 -27.26 29.53
CA GLU A 473 0.58 -26.09 29.90
C GLU A 473 1.48 -24.89 30.29
N LEU A 474 2.59 -25.17 30.98
CA LEU A 474 3.56 -24.14 31.36
C LEU A 474 4.36 -23.63 30.15
N ASP A 475 4.73 -24.50 29.22
CA ASP A 475 5.38 -24.12 27.97
C ASP A 475 4.46 -23.21 27.14
N GLN A 476 3.18 -23.56 27.02
CA GLN A 476 2.21 -22.74 26.29
C GLN A 476 2.06 -21.36 26.93
N ILE A 477 1.80 -21.26 28.24
CA ILE A 477 1.57 -19.96 28.88
C ILE A 477 2.84 -19.08 28.90
N THR A 478 4.02 -19.70 29.05
CA THR A 478 5.32 -18.99 28.98
C THR A 478 5.58 -18.45 27.59
N ALA A 479 5.29 -19.24 26.56
CA ALA A 479 5.39 -18.80 25.17
C ALA A 479 4.47 -17.62 24.87
N HIS A 480 3.22 -17.66 25.36
CA HIS A 480 2.28 -16.54 25.25
C HIS A 480 2.81 -15.29 25.97
N LYS A 481 3.39 -15.45 27.16
CA LYS A 481 4.03 -14.35 27.89
C LYS A 481 5.15 -13.71 27.08
N PHE A 482 6.04 -14.49 26.45
CA PHE A 482 7.12 -13.94 25.63
C PHE A 482 6.61 -13.21 24.37
N THR A 483 5.52 -13.67 23.74
CA THR A 483 4.89 -12.89 22.65
C THR A 483 4.36 -11.54 23.12
N LEU A 484 3.71 -11.49 24.30
CA LEU A 484 3.24 -10.24 24.89
C LEU A 484 4.40 -9.32 25.30
N ASP A 485 5.47 -9.87 25.88
CA ASP A 485 6.69 -9.13 26.20
C ASP A 485 7.31 -8.50 24.93
N ALA A 486 7.31 -9.25 23.82
CA ALA A 486 7.79 -8.74 22.54
C ALA A 486 6.91 -7.61 22.00
N ALA A 487 5.57 -7.76 22.09
CA ALA A 487 4.62 -6.80 21.53
C ALA A 487 4.47 -5.50 22.35
N LEU A 488 4.53 -5.58 23.69
CA LEU A 488 4.23 -4.47 24.59
C LEU A 488 5.44 -3.91 25.35
N MET A 489 6.43 -4.74 25.64
CA MET A 489 7.56 -4.37 26.50
C MET A 489 8.82 -3.99 25.71
N ASP A 490 8.65 -3.56 24.45
CA ASP A 490 9.74 -3.02 23.66
C ASP A 490 10.22 -1.67 24.24
N PRO A 491 11.48 -1.54 24.67
CA PRO A 491 12.01 -0.31 25.24
C PRO A 491 11.85 0.90 24.29
N SER A 492 11.98 0.68 22.98
CA SER A 492 11.88 1.77 22.00
C SER A 492 10.46 2.33 21.90
N ALA A 493 9.45 1.45 21.87
CA ALA A 493 8.05 1.84 21.90
C ALA A 493 7.67 2.52 23.23
N ILE A 494 8.11 1.98 24.37
CA ILE A 494 7.88 2.58 25.69
C ILE A 494 8.49 3.98 25.75
N GLN A 495 9.71 4.16 25.24
CA GLN A 495 10.35 5.48 25.23
C GLN A 495 9.54 6.50 24.42
N ARG A 496 8.99 6.12 23.25
CA ARG A 496 8.11 6.99 22.45
C ARG A 496 6.85 7.35 23.22
N GLN A 497 6.22 6.37 23.87
CA GLN A 497 5.03 6.60 24.70
C GLN A 497 5.33 7.56 25.85
N LEU A 498 6.45 7.39 26.57
CA LEU A 498 6.85 8.27 27.66
C LEU A 498 7.12 9.70 27.18
N ARG A 499 7.70 9.87 25.99
CA ARG A 499 7.89 11.20 25.38
C ARG A 499 6.56 11.86 25.06
N PHE A 500 5.62 11.13 24.45
CA PHE A 500 4.28 11.66 24.18
C PHE A 500 3.51 11.98 25.46
N ALA A 501 3.59 11.12 26.48
CA ALA A 501 3.01 11.38 27.79
C ALA A 501 3.62 12.64 28.44
N SER A 502 4.93 12.85 28.30
CA SER A 502 5.61 14.06 28.80
C SER A 502 5.11 15.32 28.08
N LEU A 503 4.94 15.27 26.75
CA LEU A 503 4.31 16.35 26.00
C LEU A 503 2.88 16.61 26.49
N MET A 504 2.07 15.56 26.65
CA MET A 504 0.68 15.69 27.11
C MET A 504 0.59 16.31 28.50
N MET A 505 1.42 15.88 29.45
CA MET A 505 1.48 16.49 30.79
C MET A 505 1.90 17.96 30.72
N THR A 506 2.92 18.28 29.91
CA THR A 506 3.40 19.65 29.70
C THR A 506 2.30 20.53 29.09
N TRP A 507 1.56 19.97 28.12
CA TRP A 507 0.42 20.63 27.48
C TRP A 507 -0.69 20.93 28.48
N LEU A 508 -1.08 19.96 29.31
CA LEU A 508 -2.10 20.16 30.34
C LEU A 508 -1.68 21.24 31.36
N LEU A 509 -0.41 21.27 31.78
CA LEU A 509 0.11 22.34 32.64
C LEU A 509 0.06 23.71 31.95
N ARG A 510 0.36 23.77 30.64
CA ARG A 510 0.21 25.00 29.84
C ARG A 510 -1.24 25.46 29.71
N LEU A 511 -2.22 24.55 29.70
CA LEU A 511 -3.64 24.91 29.71
C LEU A 511 -4.07 25.52 31.04
N VAL A 512 -3.48 25.07 32.16
CA VAL A 512 -3.76 25.60 33.50
C VAL A 512 -3.05 26.93 33.76
N ASP A 513 -1.86 27.14 33.19
CA ASP A 513 -1.15 28.42 33.26
C ASP A 513 -1.98 29.55 32.63
N PRO A 514 -2.38 30.59 33.38
CA PRO A 514 -3.17 31.71 32.86
C PRO A 514 -2.46 32.47 31.72
N ARG A 515 -1.13 32.45 31.70
CA ARG A 515 -0.32 33.07 30.64
C ARG A 515 -0.10 32.14 29.45
N HIS A 516 -0.40 30.85 29.62
CA HIS A 516 -0.12 29.79 28.67
C HIS A 516 1.31 29.85 28.14
N ALA A 517 2.27 30.11 29.02
CA ALA A 517 3.69 30.27 28.69
C ALA A 517 4.53 29.05 29.13
N TYR A 518 4.04 28.23 30.06
CA TYR A 518 4.68 26.96 30.42
C TYR A 518 4.88 26.04 29.20
N PRO A 519 6.04 25.37 29.04
CA PRO A 519 7.17 25.27 29.96
C PRO A 519 8.26 26.33 29.74
N HIS A 520 8.07 27.30 28.84
CA HIS A 520 9.06 28.33 28.56
C HIS A 520 9.22 29.30 29.73
N ASP A 521 8.12 29.59 30.41
CA ASP A 521 8.09 30.30 31.68
C ASP A 521 7.52 29.42 32.80
N ALA A 522 7.99 29.62 34.03
CA ALA A 522 7.41 28.96 35.20
C ALA A 522 5.97 29.46 35.46
N ILE A 523 5.11 28.57 35.94
CA ILE A 523 3.76 28.94 36.41
C ILE A 523 3.93 29.76 37.69
N THR A 524 3.42 30.99 37.69
CA THR A 524 3.50 31.95 38.80
C THR A 524 2.20 32.07 39.54
#